data_AF-A0A1A8RRX9-F1
#
_entry.id   AF-A0A1A8RRX9-F1
#
_cell.length_a   1.000
_cell.length_b   1.000
_cell.length_c   1.000
_cell.angle_alpha   90.00
_cell.angle_beta   90.00
_cell.angle_gamma   90.00
#
_symmetry.space_group_name_H-M   'P 1'
#
loop_
_entity.id
_entity.type
_entity.pdbx_description
1 polymer ?
#
loop_
_entity_poly.entity_id
_entity_poly.type
_entity_poly.pdbx_seq_one_letter_code
_entity_poly.pdbx_strand_id
1 'polypeptide(L)' 'MERCSAELACKQLKGPHTFSALAGALNDIHTEYDIHDKIVRTTADNGSNFIKAFPVYGELDAKNGEPFEGT' A
#
# COMPACT_ATOMS: atom_id res chain seq x y z
N MET A 1 -1.48 -16.85 -23.56
CA MET A 1 -0.96 -15.56 -23.05
C MET A 1 0.05 -15.89 -21.98
N GLU A 2 1.26 -15.34 -22.08
CA GLU A 2 2.33 -15.60 -21.11
C GLU A 2 2.36 -14.49 -20.05
N ARG A 3 2.85 -14.82 -18.84
CA ARG A 3 2.99 -13.84 -17.77
C ARG A 3 4.29 -13.05 -17.96
N CYS A 4 4.19 -11.73 -17.85
CA CYS A 4 5.33 -10.82 -17.89
C CYS A 4 5.45 -10.07 -16.56
N SER A 5 6.68 -9.71 -16.19
CA SER A 5 6.99 -8.86 -15.05
C SER A 5 7.80 -7.67 -15.54
N ALA A 6 7.52 -6.49 -15.00
CA ALA A 6 8.26 -5.26 -15.29
C ALA A 6 8.24 -4.33 -14.08
N GLU A 7 9.31 -3.56 -13.89
CA GLU A 7 9.38 -2.51 -12.89
C GLU A 7 8.64 -1.26 -13.39
N LEU A 8 7.69 -0.75 -12.60
CA LEU A 8 6.97 0.48 -12.92
C LEU A 8 7.67 1.72 -12.35
N ALA A 9 8.17 1.63 -11.11
CA ALA A 9 8.84 2.75 -10.47
C ALA A 9 9.79 2.30 -9.36
N CYS A 10 10.83 3.10 -9.12
CA CYS A 10 11.65 3.05 -7.92
C CYS A 10 11.77 4.48 -7.37
N LYS A 11 11.04 4.78 -6.29
CA LYS A 11 10.94 6.13 -5.71
C LYS A 11 11.27 6.08 -4.23
N GLN A 12 12.10 7.02 -3.76
CA GLN A 12 12.33 7.21 -2.32
C GLN A 12 11.22 8.11 -1.76
N LEU A 13 10.43 7.61 -0.81
CA LEU A 13 9.53 8.46 -0.03
C LEU A 13 10.35 9.27 0.98
N LYS A 14 10.25 10.60 0.90
CA LYS A 14 10.87 11.52 1.86
C LYS A 14 9.85 11.92 2.92
N GLY A 15 10.30 12.09 4.16
CA GLY A 15 9.45 12.46 5.28
C GLY A 15 8.70 11.26 5.90
N PRO A 16 7.67 11.50 6.71
CA PRO A 16 6.94 10.45 7.41
C PRO A 16 6.21 9.49 6.45
N HIS A 17 6.32 8.19 6.70
CA HIS A 17 5.60 7.15 5.96
C HIS A 17 4.17 6.98 6.50
N THR A 18 3.30 7.96 6.23
CA THR A 18 1.88 7.91 6.60
C THR A 18 1.06 7.14 5.55
N PHE A 19 -0.18 6.76 5.91
CA PHE A 19 -1.16 6.20 4.97
C PHE A 19 -1.26 7.06 3.70
N SER A 20 -1.54 8.35 3.85
CA SER A 20 -1.75 9.26 2.71
C SER A 20 -0.50 9.38 1.83
N ALA A 21 0.71 9.40 2.42
CA ALA A 21 1.95 9.48 1.64
C ALA A 21 2.19 8.22 0.80
N LEU A 22 1.99 7.04 1.39
CA LEU A 22 2.17 5.75 0.70
C LEU A 22 1.06 5.50 -0.33
N ALA A 23 -0.20 5.67 0.06
CA ALA A 23 -1.35 5.49 -0.81
C ALA A 23 -1.31 6.48 -1.99
N GLY A 24 -0.95 7.74 -1.74
CA GLY A 24 -0.75 8.75 -2.78
C GLY A 24 0.36 8.34 -3.77
N ALA A 25 1.52 7.94 -3.26
CA ALA A 25 2.62 7.51 -4.13
C ALA A 25 2.25 6.29 -5.00
N LEU A 26 1.53 5.31 -4.45
CA LEU A 26 1.02 4.17 -5.21
C LEU A 26 -0.02 4.60 -6.25
N ASN A 27 -0.97 5.45 -5.87
CA ASN A 27 -1.99 5.98 -6.77
C ASN A 27 -1.39 6.75 -7.95
N ASP A 28 -0.38 7.58 -7.67
CA ASP A 28 0.32 8.37 -8.70
C ASP A 28 1.02 7.44 -9.70
N ILE A 29 1.73 6.41 -9.23
CA ILE A 29 2.34 5.40 -10.11
C ILE A 29 1.28 4.67 -10.93
N HIS A 30 0.19 4.22 -10.31
CA HIS A 30 -0.85 3.49 -11.05
C HIS A 30 -1.55 4.37 -12.09
N THR A 31 -1.75 5.65 -11.80
CA THR A 31 -2.34 6.62 -12.73
C THR A 31 -1.38 6.96 -13.86
N GLU A 32 -0.09 7.12 -13.57
CA GLU A 32 0.98 7.41 -14.55
C GLU A 32 1.05 6.35 -15.66
N TYR A 33 0.76 5.09 -15.33
CA TYR A 33 0.76 3.96 -16.28
C TYR A 33 -0.63 3.53 -16.76
N ASP A 34 -1.71 4.24 -16.41
CA ASP A 34 -3.10 3.87 -16.74
C ASP A 34 -3.47 2.45 -16.29
N ILE A 35 -3.01 2.05 -15.10
CA ILE A 35 -3.28 0.73 -14.51
C ILE A 35 -4.05 0.80 -13.19
N HIS A 36 -4.45 1.99 -12.73
CA HIS A 36 -5.18 2.19 -11.49
C HIS A 36 -6.34 1.20 -11.29
N ASP A 37 -7.20 1.05 -12.29
CA ASP A 37 -8.37 0.16 -12.21
C ASP A 37 -8.06 -1.31 -12.58
N LYS A 38 -6.78 -1.62 -12.87
CA LYS A 38 -6.30 -2.94 -13.29
C LYS A 38 -5.54 -3.65 -12.16
N ILE A 39 -5.35 -3.02 -11.01
CA ILE A 39 -4.64 -3.61 -9.86
C ILE A 39 -5.53 -4.65 -9.17
N VAL A 40 -5.08 -5.91 -9.17
CA VAL A 40 -5.79 -7.02 -8.51
C VAL A 40 -5.19 -7.35 -7.14
N ARG A 41 -3.88 -7.12 -6.97
CA ARG A 41 -3.16 -7.45 -5.75
C ARG A 41 -1.91 -6.59 -5.60
N THR A 42 -1.65 -6.17 -4.37
CA THR A 42 -0.38 -5.57 -3.94
C THR A 42 0.24 -6.46 -2.87
N THR A 43 1.53 -6.75 -3.00
CA THR A 43 2.31 -7.50 -2.01
C THR A 43 3.39 -6.59 -1.43
N ALA A 44 3.37 -6.40 -0.13
CA ALA A 44 4.40 -5.70 0.63
C ALA A 44 4.93 -6.62 1.73
N ASP A 45 6.08 -6.27 2.31
CA ASP A 45 6.55 -6.91 3.53
C ASP A 45 5.76 -6.41 4.77
N ASN A 46 5.97 -7.06 5.91
CA ASN A 46 5.40 -6.62 7.19
C ASN A 46 6.27 -5.54 7.85
N GLY A 47 6.92 -4.67 7.04
CA GLY A 47 7.74 -3.59 7.56
C GLY A 47 6.93 -2.69 8.49
N SER A 48 7.50 -2.33 9.65
CA SER A 48 6.76 -1.58 10.68
C SER A 48 6.18 -0.26 10.18
N ASN A 49 6.81 0.39 9.19
CA ASN A 49 6.29 1.58 8.53
C ASN A 49 5.04 1.28 7.70
N PHE A 50 5.01 0.16 6.96
CA PHE A 50 3.84 -0.25 6.18
C PHE A 50 2.68 -0.62 7.11
N ILE A 51 2.93 -1.40 8.15
CA ILE A 51 1.90 -1.76 9.14
C ILE A 51 1.32 -0.52 9.84
N LYS A 52 2.15 0.45 10.23
CA LYS A 52 1.67 1.71 10.83
C LYS A 52 0.86 2.55 9.85
N ALA A 53 1.24 2.55 8.58
CA ALA A 53 0.51 3.27 7.53
C ALA A 53 -0.81 2.57 7.17
N PHE A 54 -0.85 1.25 7.22
CA PHE A 54 -2.01 0.43 6.90
C PHE A 54 -2.33 -0.54 8.05
N PRO A 55 -2.82 -0.03 9.19
CA PRO A 55 -3.03 -0.85 10.39
C PRO A 55 -4.05 -1.97 10.19
N VAL A 56 -4.96 -1.83 9.22
CA VAL A 56 -5.91 -2.88 8.80
C VAL A 56 -5.22 -4.16 8.30
N TYR A 57 -3.96 -4.07 7.87
CA TYR A 57 -3.13 -5.21 7.43
C TYR A 57 -2.06 -5.61 8.45
N GLY A 58 -1.94 -4.88 9.57
CA GLY A 58 -1.18 -5.31 10.74
C GLY A 58 -1.81 -6.54 11.35
N GLU A 59 -0.96 -7.43 11.89
CA GLU A 59 -1.37 -8.71 12.49
C GLU A 59 -2.69 -8.58 13.26
N LEU A 60 -3.69 -9.37 12.86
CA LEU A 60 -4.97 -9.57 13.54
C LEU A 60 -4.82 -10.22 14.93
N ASP A 61 -3.63 -10.23 15.51
CA ASP A 61 -3.31 -10.98 16.72
C ASP A 61 -2.70 -10.08 17.80
N ALA A 62 -3.59 -9.47 18.60
CA ALA A 62 -3.57 -9.56 20.07
C ALA A 62 -4.29 -8.35 20.71
N LYS A 63 -5.55 -8.59 21.10
CA LYS A 63 -6.25 -7.89 22.18
C LYS A 63 -6.54 -6.40 21.94
N ASN A 64 -7.65 -6.14 21.27
CA ASN A 64 -8.81 -5.42 21.82
C ASN A 64 -9.59 -4.90 20.62
N GLY A 65 -10.74 -5.53 20.37
CA GLY A 65 -11.63 -5.13 19.31
C GLY A 65 -12.11 -3.71 19.54
N GLU A 66 -11.82 -2.84 18.57
CA GLU A 66 -12.74 -1.80 18.16
C GLU A 66 -12.72 -1.77 16.63
N PRO A 67 -13.87 -1.77 15.95
CA PRO A 67 -13.89 -1.60 14.50
C PRO A 67 -13.29 -0.24 14.16
N PHE A 68 -12.48 -0.20 13.11
CA PHE A 68 -12.12 1.06 12.47
C PHE A 68 -13.40 1.66 11.87
N GLU A 69 -14.08 2.55 12.60
CA GLU A 69 -15.09 3.44 12.05
C GLU A 69 -14.37 4.51 11.23
N GLY A 70 -14.25 4.26 9.93
CA GLY A 70 -13.87 5.29 8.96
C GLY A 70 -15.04 6.27 8.78
N THR A 71 -14.75 7.56 8.91
CA THR A 71 -15.57 8.67 8.38
C THR A 71 -15.50 8.73 6.87
#